data_AF-A0A662H6H5-F1
#
_entry.id   AF-A0A662H6H5-F1
#
_cell.length_a   1.000
_cell.length_b   1.000
_cell.length_c   1.000
_cell.angle_alpha   90.00
_cell.angle_beta   90.00
_cell.angle_gamma   90.00
#
_symmetry.space_group_name_H-M   'P 1'
#
loop_
_entity.id
_entity.type
_entity.pdbx_description
1 polymer ?
#
loop_
_entity_poly.entity_id
_entity_poly.type
_entity_poly.pdbx_seq_one_letter_code
_entity_poly.pdbx_strand_id
1 'polypeptide(L)'
;MNVDALTELTATEKKAVREYLAGLKPKEIAAKLGISVRTVYKALWKYRKAIGAPARKRLKTAPQGLREEQVIPLVGLLSMLQQTSLFPKASKDLDEVLNNLVSLLTRLNVSLLKLNENIEKLIGLLERGGVSGTDLSSEAEVPSFLKNNPWTEVLRMRGKD
;
A
#
# COMPACT_ATOMS: atom_id res chain seq x y z
N MET A 1 -1.79 27.18 10.10
CA MET A 1 -2.67 26.21 10.79
C MET A 1 -4.10 26.74 10.67
N ASN A 2 -5.05 25.96 10.19
CA ASN A 2 -6.44 26.43 10.05
C ASN A 2 -7.07 26.51 11.46
N VAL A 3 -7.06 27.71 12.05
CA VAL A 3 -7.31 27.93 13.49
C VAL A 3 -8.78 27.67 13.85
N ASP A 4 -9.68 27.85 12.87
CA ASP A 4 -11.13 27.73 13.05
C ASP A 4 -11.59 26.31 13.37
N ALA A 5 -10.96 25.29 12.77
CA ALA A 5 -11.33 23.89 12.95
C ALA A 5 -11.04 23.34 14.35
N LEU A 6 -10.23 24.02 15.16
CA LEU A 6 -9.92 23.63 16.54
C LEU A 6 -10.83 24.31 17.57
N THR A 7 -11.68 25.27 17.17
CA THR A 7 -12.51 26.03 18.11
C THR A 7 -13.60 25.17 18.75
N GLU A 8 -14.24 24.28 17.97
CA GLU A 8 -15.34 23.40 18.38
C GLU A 8 -14.92 22.18 19.23
N LEU A 9 -13.63 21.94 19.42
CA LEU A 9 -13.12 20.80 20.19
C LEU A 9 -12.95 21.14 21.68
N THR A 10 -13.10 20.15 22.56
CA THR A 10 -12.75 20.34 23.98
C THR A 10 -11.22 20.44 24.17
N ALA A 11 -10.75 20.98 25.30
CA ALA A 11 -9.32 21.17 25.56
C ALA A 11 -8.48 19.87 25.38
N THR A 12 -9.04 18.74 25.81
CA THR A 12 -8.43 17.41 25.65
C THR A 12 -8.45 16.93 24.20
N GLU A 13 -9.54 17.17 23.47
CA GLU A 13 -9.66 16.84 22.04
C GLU A 13 -8.66 17.67 21.20
N LYS A 14 -8.51 18.98 21.51
CA LYS A 14 -7.50 19.85 20.87
C LYS A 14 -6.09 19.35 21.10
N LYS A 15 -5.78 18.85 22.31
CA LYS A 15 -4.46 18.29 22.63
C LYS A 15 -4.19 17.02 21.83
N ALA A 16 -5.17 16.10 21.74
CA ALA A 16 -5.06 14.89 20.93
C ALA A 16 -4.86 15.18 19.43
N VAL A 17 -5.56 16.18 18.88
CA VAL A 17 -5.40 16.58 17.47
C VAL A 17 -4.03 17.21 17.21
N ARG A 18 -3.53 18.05 18.12
CA ARG A 18 -2.17 18.62 17.99
C ARG A 18 -1.09 17.55 17.93
N GLU A 19 -1.16 16.56 18.81
CA GLU A 19 -0.23 15.42 18.84
C GLU A 19 -0.34 14.54 17.57
N TYR A 20 -1.55 14.39 17.02
CA TYR A 20 -1.76 13.70 15.74
C TYR A 20 -1.17 14.46 14.55
N LEU A 21 -1.31 15.79 14.52
CA LEU A 21 -0.70 16.63 13.49
C LEU A 21 0.82 16.64 13.59
N ALA A 22 1.38 16.41 14.78
CA ALA A 22 2.81 16.19 15.00
C ALA A 22 3.30 14.80 14.56
N GLY A 23 2.40 13.91 14.10
CA GLY A 23 2.75 12.61 13.51
C GLY A 23 2.62 11.40 14.43
N LEU A 24 2.16 11.57 15.67
CA LEU A 24 1.98 10.44 16.60
C LEU A 24 0.80 9.54 16.21
N LYS A 25 0.94 8.24 16.46
CA LYS A 25 -0.13 7.27 16.20
C LYS A 25 -1.22 7.35 17.28
N PRO A 26 -2.49 7.04 16.98
CA PRO A 26 -3.57 7.11 17.97
C PRO A 26 -3.34 6.33 19.27
N LYS A 27 -2.60 5.21 19.22
CA LYS A 27 -2.21 4.43 20.41
C LYS A 27 -1.20 5.16 21.29
N GLU A 28 -0.24 5.85 20.68
CA GLU A 28 0.80 6.61 21.38
C GLU A 28 0.20 7.88 22.00
N ILE A 29 -0.71 8.55 21.28
CA ILE A 29 -1.44 9.71 21.80
C ILE A 29 -2.28 9.34 23.03
N ALA A 30 -2.95 8.19 22.98
CA ALA A 30 -3.73 7.65 24.10
C ALA A 30 -2.86 7.43 25.34
N ALA A 31 -1.70 6.79 25.17
CA ALA A 31 -0.74 6.55 26.25
C ALA A 31 -0.16 7.86 26.79
N LYS A 32 0.25 8.79 25.92
CA LYS A 32 0.84 10.09 26.29
C LYS A 32 -0.12 11.01 27.04
N LEU A 33 -1.41 10.98 26.69
CA LEU A 33 -2.43 11.84 27.30
C LEU A 33 -3.22 11.16 28.43
N GLY A 34 -3.02 9.87 28.67
CA GLY A 34 -3.77 9.10 29.67
C GLY A 34 -5.26 8.95 29.32
N ILE A 35 -5.60 8.86 28.03
CA ILE A 35 -6.98 8.81 27.55
C ILE A 35 -7.23 7.53 26.74
N SER A 36 -8.47 7.03 26.71
CA SER A 36 -8.82 5.89 25.85
C SER A 36 -8.53 6.18 24.36
N VAL A 37 -8.07 5.15 23.64
CA VAL A 37 -7.86 5.19 22.18
C VAL A 37 -9.15 5.61 21.44
N ARG A 38 -10.31 5.21 21.96
CA ARG A 38 -11.63 5.60 21.41
C ARG A 38 -11.85 7.11 21.46
N THR A 39 -11.41 7.77 22.54
CA THR A 39 -11.50 9.23 22.66
C THR A 39 -10.59 9.93 21.66
N VAL A 40 -9.40 9.39 21.40
CA VAL A 40 -8.50 9.90 20.36
C VAL A 40 -9.18 9.81 18.99
N TYR A 41 -9.77 8.66 18.63
CA TYR A 41 -10.51 8.52 17.38
C TYR A 41 -11.72 9.47 17.28
N LYS A 42 -12.45 9.70 18.38
CA LYS A 42 -13.55 10.65 18.42
C LYS A 42 -13.08 12.09 18.16
N ALA A 43 -11.96 12.50 18.77
CA ALA A 43 -11.35 13.80 18.54
C ALA A 43 -10.94 13.99 17.07
N LEU A 44 -10.29 12.98 16.48
CA LEU A 44 -9.88 13.00 15.07
C LEU A 44 -11.07 13.02 14.11
N TRP A 45 -12.15 12.31 14.45
CA TRP A 45 -13.39 12.34 13.66
C TRP A 45 -14.02 13.74 13.65
N LYS A 46 -14.13 14.39 14.82
CA LYS A 46 -14.65 15.76 14.92
C LYS A 46 -13.79 16.74 14.13
N TYR A 47 -12.47 16.67 14.29
CA TYR A 47 -11.54 17.50 13.54
C TYR A 47 -11.69 17.31 12.03
N ARG A 48 -11.79 16.06 11.56
CA ARG A 48 -11.99 15.76 10.13
C ARG A 48 -13.30 16.37 9.60
N LYS A 49 -14.37 16.28 10.39
CA LYS A 49 -15.67 16.87 10.06
C LYS A 49 -15.58 18.39 9.95
N ALA A 50 -14.88 19.04 10.89
CA ALA A 50 -14.70 20.50 10.90
C ALA A 50 -13.91 21.02 9.70
N ILE A 51 -12.94 20.26 9.18
CA ILE A 51 -12.18 20.63 7.97
C ILE A 51 -12.85 20.20 6.65
N GLY A 52 -14.07 19.64 6.69
CA GLY A 52 -14.78 19.17 5.49
C GLY A 52 -14.13 17.99 4.78
N ALA A 53 -13.20 17.28 5.42
CA ALA A 53 -12.49 16.17 4.80
C ALA A 53 -13.43 14.94 4.67
N PRO A 54 -13.50 14.30 3.49
CA PRO A 54 -14.39 13.16 3.28
C PRO A 54 -14.04 12.05 4.27
N ALA A 55 -15.06 11.38 4.78
CA ALA A 55 -14.87 10.19 5.60
C ALA A 55 -13.97 9.22 4.82
N ARG A 56 -12.87 8.74 5.43
CA ARG A 56 -12.09 7.63 4.88
C ARG A 56 -13.08 6.48 4.65
N LYS A 57 -13.59 6.34 3.42
CA LYS A 57 -14.17 5.09 2.97
C LYS A 57 -13.05 4.08 3.19
N ARG A 58 -13.24 3.13 4.11
CA ARG A 58 -12.39 1.95 4.14
C ARG A 58 -12.47 1.42 2.72
N LEU A 59 -11.35 1.43 1.99
CA LEU A 59 -11.22 0.63 0.79
C LEU A 59 -11.49 -0.79 1.29
N LYS A 60 -12.74 -1.24 1.16
CA LYS A 60 -13.04 -2.67 1.23
C LYS A 60 -12.15 -3.28 0.15
N THR A 61 -11.50 -4.39 0.49
CA THR A 61 -10.77 -5.26 -0.44
C THR A 61 -11.32 -5.12 -1.84
N ALA A 62 -10.43 -4.74 -2.77
CA ALA A 62 -10.77 -4.35 -4.13
C ALA A 62 -11.87 -5.26 -4.70
N PRO A 63 -13.01 -4.72 -5.16
CA PRO A 63 -13.92 -5.53 -5.94
C PRO A 63 -13.16 -6.06 -7.15
N GLN A 64 -13.02 -7.38 -7.23
CA GLN A 64 -12.60 -8.09 -8.43
C GLN A 64 -13.51 -7.59 -9.57
N GLY A 65 -12.93 -6.90 -10.55
CA GLY A 65 -13.66 -6.37 -11.70
C GLY A 65 -13.92 -4.87 -11.66
N LEU A 66 -12.86 -4.05 -11.73
CA LEU A 66 -12.98 -2.78 -12.44
C LEU A 66 -13.05 -3.13 -13.92
N ARG A 67 -14.21 -2.90 -14.54
CA ARG A 67 -14.37 -3.00 -15.99
C ARG A 67 -13.30 -2.12 -16.63
N GLU A 68 -12.49 -2.69 -17.51
CA GLU A 68 -11.37 -2.03 -18.20
C GLU A 68 -11.79 -0.81 -19.03
N GLU A 69 -13.08 -0.59 -19.24
CA GLU A 69 -13.65 0.51 -20.02
C GLU A 69 -13.50 1.91 -19.40
N GLN A 70 -13.01 2.06 -18.16
CA GLN A 70 -12.80 3.37 -17.53
C GLN A 70 -11.35 3.66 -17.12
N VAL A 71 -10.39 3.00 -17.76
CA VAL A 71 -9.00 3.46 -17.69
C VAL A 71 -8.87 4.69 -18.58
N ILE A 72 -9.21 5.87 -18.05
CA ILE A 72 -8.79 7.12 -18.67
C ILE A 72 -7.26 7.06 -18.69
N PRO A 73 -6.61 7.09 -19.87
CA PRO A 73 -5.16 7.11 -19.93
C PRO A 73 -4.66 8.26 -19.07
N LEU A 74 -3.57 8.06 -18.33
CA LEU A 74 -2.98 9.10 -17.48
C LEU A 74 -2.76 10.42 -18.26
N VAL A 75 -2.49 10.30 -19.56
CA VAL A 75 -2.41 11.38 -20.54
C VAL A 75 -3.72 12.18 -20.65
N GLY A 76 -4.88 11.52 -20.67
CA GLY A 76 -6.19 12.16 -20.74
C GLY A 76 -6.55 12.95 -19.47
N LEU A 77 -6.18 12.44 -18.30
CA LEU A 77 -6.32 13.17 -17.03
C LEU A 77 -5.41 14.41 -16.97
N LEU A 78 -4.19 14.29 -17.49
CA LEU A 78 -3.24 15.39 -17.59
C LEU A 78 -3.76 16.51 -18.51
N SER A 79 -4.31 16.13 -19.66
CA SER A 79 -4.95 17.06 -20.61
C SER A 79 -6.17 17.76 -20.02
N MET A 80 -6.99 17.05 -19.23
CA MET A 80 -8.13 17.64 -18.51
C MET A 80 -7.68 18.62 -17.42
N LEU A 81 -6.59 18.32 -16.70
CA LEU A 81 -6.05 19.23 -15.68
C LEU A 81 -5.48 20.52 -16.30
N GLN A 82 -4.81 20.42 -17.45
CA GLN A 82 -4.22 21.56 -18.15
C GLN A 82 -5.26 22.57 -18.68
N GLN A 83 -6.51 22.15 -18.86
CA GLN A 83 -7.61 23.04 -19.26
C GLN A 83 -8.16 23.88 -18.10
N THR A 84 -7.83 23.53 -16.85
CA THR A 84 -8.17 24.37 -15.69
C THR A 84 -7.18 25.53 -15.61
N SER A 85 -7.59 26.69 -16.11
CA SER A 85 -6.85 27.96 -16.15
C SER A 85 -6.47 28.54 -14.77
N LEU A 86 -6.55 27.77 -13.69
CA LEU A 86 -6.18 28.16 -12.32
C LEU A 86 -4.73 27.87 -11.95
N PHE A 87 -3.98 27.16 -12.79
CA PHE A 87 -2.55 26.94 -12.58
C PHE A 87 -1.75 27.87 -13.50
N PRO A 88 -1.17 28.98 -12.99
CA PRO A 88 -0.20 29.74 -13.76
C PRO A 88 0.93 28.79 -14.15
N LYS A 89 1.39 28.84 -15.41
CA LYS A 89 2.48 28.03 -15.98
C LYS A 89 3.57 27.80 -14.92
N ALA A 90 3.45 26.70 -14.19
CA ALA A 90 4.35 26.39 -13.10
C ALA A 90 5.69 25.99 -13.71
N SER A 91 6.76 26.32 -13.01
CA SER A 91 8.16 26.22 -13.43
C SER A 91 8.49 24.92 -14.17
N LYS A 92 9.43 25.00 -15.12
CA LYS A 92 10.03 23.84 -15.83
C LYS A 92 10.43 22.71 -14.87
N ASP A 93 10.78 23.06 -13.65
CA ASP A 93 11.12 22.13 -12.56
C ASP A 93 9.95 21.21 -12.18
N LEU A 94 8.70 21.69 -12.21
CA LEU A 94 7.53 20.86 -11.92
C LEU A 94 7.28 19.84 -13.04
N ASP A 95 7.42 20.26 -14.29
CA ASP A 95 7.30 19.37 -15.44
C ASP A 95 8.39 18.27 -15.41
N GLU A 96 9.61 18.61 -15.00
CA GLU A 96 10.70 17.64 -14.83
C GLU A 96 10.40 16.62 -13.72
N VAL A 97 9.91 17.07 -12.56
CA VAL A 97 9.50 16.19 -11.46
C VAL A 97 8.35 15.26 -11.88
N LEU A 98 7.36 15.79 -12.61
CA LEU A 98 6.24 15.01 -13.10
C LEU A 98 6.68 13.97 -14.14
N ASN A 99 7.56 14.33 -15.06
CA ASN A 99 8.11 13.40 -16.05
C ASN A 99 8.95 12.30 -15.39
N ASN A 100 9.75 12.65 -14.38
CA ASN A 100 10.51 11.67 -13.60
C ASN A 100 9.59 10.70 -12.84
N LEU A 101 8.50 11.20 -12.25
CA LEU A 101 7.51 10.36 -11.59
C LEU A 101 6.83 9.40 -12.58
N VAL A 102 6.45 9.88 -13.77
CA VAL A 102 5.88 9.06 -14.84
C VAL A 102 6.87 7.98 -15.30
N SER A 103 8.15 8.32 -15.44
CA SER A 103 9.22 7.37 -15.78
C SER A 103 9.40 6.28 -14.70
N LEU A 104 9.38 6.66 -13.42
CA LEU A 104 9.47 5.70 -12.32
C LEU A 104 8.25 4.77 -12.26
N LEU A 105 7.05 5.31 -12.47
CA LEU A 105 5.82 4.52 -12.49
C LEU A 105 5.79 3.54 -13.67
N THR A 106 6.21 3.97 -14.88
CA THR A 106 6.28 3.07 -16.03
C THR A 106 7.30 1.96 -15.81
N ARG A 107 8.47 2.28 -15.26
CA ARG A 107 9.51 1.30 -14.94
C ARG A 107 9.04 0.30 -13.88
N LEU A 108 8.32 0.76 -12.86
CA LEU A 108 7.71 -0.13 -11.86
C LEU A 108 6.66 -1.05 -12.50
N ASN A 109 5.81 -0.53 -13.37
CA ASN A 109 4.80 -1.32 -14.07
C ASN A 109 5.45 -2.45 -14.90
N VAL A 110 6.49 -2.12 -15.67
CA VAL A 110 7.27 -3.11 -16.44
C VAL A 110 7.88 -4.17 -15.52
N SER A 111 8.41 -3.76 -14.35
CA SER A 111 8.97 -4.70 -13.37
C SER A 111 7.91 -5.66 -12.82
N LEU A 112 6.70 -5.16 -12.54
CA LEU A 112 5.60 -5.99 -12.05
C LEU A 112 5.13 -6.99 -13.11
N LEU A 113 5.03 -6.57 -14.38
CA LEU A 113 4.68 -7.46 -15.48
C LEU A 113 5.70 -8.60 -15.63
N LYS A 114 7.00 -8.27 -15.59
CA LYS A 114 8.08 -9.28 -15.64
C LYS A 114 8.03 -10.23 -14.45
N LEU A 115 7.73 -9.72 -13.26
CA LEU A 115 7.59 -10.55 -12.07
C LEU A 115 6.43 -11.52 -12.22
N ASN A 116 5.27 -11.05 -12.68
CA ASN A 116 4.12 -11.92 -12.96
C ASN A 116 4.48 -12.99 -14.00
N GLU A 117 5.15 -12.62 -15.09
CA GLU A 117 5.59 -13.59 -16.10
C GLU A 117 6.53 -14.66 -15.51
N ASN A 118 7.43 -14.26 -14.61
CA ASN A 118 8.32 -15.21 -13.92
C ASN A 118 7.55 -16.12 -12.96
N ILE A 119 6.54 -15.60 -12.25
CA ILE A 119 5.67 -16.41 -11.38
C ILE A 119 4.91 -17.43 -12.22
N GLU A 120 4.34 -17.03 -13.36
CA GLU A 120 3.63 -17.96 -14.26
C GLU A 120 4.56 -19.04 -14.81
N LYS A 121 5.80 -18.68 -15.19
CA LYS A 121 6.82 -19.66 -15.59
C LYS A 121 7.14 -20.65 -14.46
N LEU A 122 7.27 -20.16 -13.23
CA LEU A 122 7.51 -21.02 -12.06
C LEU A 122 6.33 -21.93 -11.75
N ILE A 123 5.09 -21.42 -11.85
CA ILE A 123 3.87 -22.23 -11.72
C ILE A 123 3.87 -23.33 -12.77
N GLY A 124 4.11 -23.01 -14.05
CA GLY A 124 4.21 -24.00 -15.11
C GLY A 124 5.33 -25.02 -14.92
N LEU A 125 6.46 -24.62 -14.33
CA LEU A 125 7.55 -25.55 -13.96
C LEU A 125 7.18 -26.44 -12.78
N LEU A 126 6.44 -25.94 -11.80
CA LEU A 126 5.96 -26.72 -10.66
C LEU A 126 4.86 -27.70 -11.08
N GLU A 127 3.94 -27.30 -11.96
CA GLU A 127 2.91 -28.17 -12.53
C GLU A 127 3.53 -29.27 -13.41
N ARG A 128 4.59 -28.96 -14.17
CA ARG A 128 5.35 -29.97 -14.94
C ARG A 128 6.28 -30.82 -14.08
N GLY A 129 6.74 -30.29 -12.95
CA GLY A 129 7.60 -30.94 -11.96
C GLY A 129 6.83 -31.86 -11.00
N GLY A 130 5.53 -32.02 -11.18
CA GLY A 130 4.71 -33.08 -10.57
C GLY A 130 5.09 -34.47 -11.11
N VAL A 131 6.36 -34.86 -10.96
CA VAL A 131 6.79 -36.25 -11.12
C VAL A 131 6.23 -37.01 -9.92
N SER A 132 5.23 -37.82 -10.24
CA SER A 132 5.02 -39.20 -9.78
C SER A 132 5.77 -39.56 -8.49
N GLY A 133 5.02 -39.86 -7.43
CA GLY A 133 5.51 -40.57 -6.26
C GLY A 133 5.90 -42.00 -6.63
N THR A 134 7.02 -42.14 -7.33
CA THR A 134 7.73 -43.41 -7.51
C THR A 134 8.88 -43.44 -6.53
N ASP A 135 8.82 -44.43 -5.65
CA ASP A 135 9.93 -44.96 -4.85
C ASP A 135 11.28 -44.81 -5.56
N LEU A 136 12.13 -43.94 -5.04
CA LEU A 136 13.56 -43.94 -5.34
C LEU A 136 14.33 -43.82 -4.03
N SER A 137 14.42 -44.97 -3.35
CA SER A 137 15.58 -45.31 -2.52
C SER A 137 16.83 -45.29 -3.40
N SER A 138 17.44 -44.13 -3.56
CA SER A 138 18.84 -44.00 -3.94
C SER A 138 19.34 -42.64 -3.48
N GLU A 139 20.51 -42.62 -2.87
CA GLU A 139 21.22 -41.48 -2.28
C GLU A 139 21.57 -40.39 -3.31
N ALA A 140 20.56 -39.75 -3.91
CA ALA A 140 20.76 -38.62 -4.78
C ALA A 140 21.12 -37.39 -3.94
N GLU A 141 22.38 -37.00 -4.03
CA GLU A 141 22.94 -35.83 -3.36
C GLU A 141 22.02 -34.61 -3.54
N VAL A 142 21.52 -34.08 -2.42
CA VAL A 142 20.57 -32.97 -2.43
C VAL A 142 21.20 -31.76 -3.14
N PRO A 143 20.51 -31.12 -4.11
CA PRO A 143 21.05 -29.98 -4.84
C PRO A 143 21.59 -28.87 -3.91
N SER A 144 22.71 -28.25 -4.32
CA SER A 144 23.49 -27.32 -3.47
C SER A 144 22.68 -26.16 -2.88
N PHE A 145 21.64 -25.70 -3.56
CA PHE A 145 20.76 -24.61 -3.11
C PHE A 145 19.79 -24.99 -1.97
N LEU A 146 19.62 -26.29 -1.69
CA LEU A 146 18.80 -26.78 -0.57
C LEU A 146 19.63 -27.13 0.66
N LYS A 147 20.95 -27.29 0.52
CA LYS A 147 21.84 -27.76 1.60
C LYS A 147 21.81 -26.85 2.85
N ASN A 148 21.51 -25.56 2.70
CA ASN A 148 21.46 -24.57 3.79
C ASN A 148 20.15 -23.76 3.82
N ASN A 149 19.06 -24.29 3.28
CA ASN A 149 17.79 -23.56 3.28
C ASN A 149 17.04 -23.82 4.60
N PRO A 150 16.90 -22.82 5.50
CA PRO A 150 16.27 -23.03 6.80
C PRO A 150 14.78 -23.44 6.73
N TRP A 151 14.13 -23.23 5.58
CA TRP A 151 12.73 -23.58 5.38
C TRP A 151 12.52 -25.06 5.03
N THR A 152 13.55 -25.79 4.60
CA THR A 152 13.41 -27.22 4.24
C THR A 152 13.04 -28.06 5.44
N GLU A 153 13.65 -27.79 6.60
CA GLU A 153 13.35 -28.45 7.86
C GLU A 153 11.93 -28.13 8.35
N VAL A 154 11.53 -26.85 8.27
CA VAL A 154 10.19 -26.38 8.63
C VAL A 154 9.10 -27.05 7.77
N LEU A 155 9.35 -27.16 6.46
CA LEU A 155 8.42 -27.82 5.55
C LEU A 155 8.38 -29.34 5.77
N ARG A 156 9.52 -29.97 6.08
CA ARG A 156 9.60 -31.39 6.43
C ARG A 156 8.78 -31.72 7.68
N MET A 157 8.78 -30.85 8.67
CA MET A 157 8.03 -31.04 9.92
C MET A 157 6.53 -30.81 9.78
N ARG A 158 6.09 -29.93 8.85
CA ARG A 158 4.68 -29.54 8.71
C ARG A 158 3.82 -30.54 7.92
N GLY A 159 4.42 -31.40 7.11
CA GLY A 159 3.70 -32.42 6.32
C GLY A 159 3.43 -33.74 7.06
N LYS A 160 3.70 -33.80 8.37
CA LYS A 160 3.61 -35.01 9.19
C LYS A 160 2.39 -35.06 10.12
N ASP A 161 1.53 -34.04 10.03
CA ASP A 161 0.23 -33.96 10.70
C ASP A 161 -0.91 -34.22 9.71
#